data_AF-A0A3C1RQP1-F1
#
_entry.id   AF-A0A3C1RQP1-F1
#
_cell.length_a   1.000
_cell.length_b   1.000
_cell.length_c   1.000
_cell.angle_alpha   90.00
_cell.angle_beta   90.00
_cell.angle_gamma   90.00
#
_symmetry.space_group_name_H-M   'P 1'
#
loop_
_entity.id
_entity.type
_entity.pdbx_description
1 polymer ?
#
loop_
_entity_poly.entity_id
_entity_poly.type
_entity_poly.pdbx_seq_one_letter_code
_entity_poly.pdbx_strand_id
1 'polypeptide(L)'
;MHYTTRKFWQYYDALPESVQRTADECYELLKVDPAHPSLHFKKLGKKYWSVRAGLSYRALGVEVENGISWFWIGTHAEYDKLIGKL
;
A
#
# COMPACT_ATOMS: atom_id res chain seq x y z
N MET A 1 -1.28 5.72 12.67
CA MET A 1 -1.70 6.71 11.66
C MET A 1 -1.12 6.32 10.29
N HIS A 2 -1.71 6.81 9.21
CA HIS A 2 -1.22 6.58 7.84
C HIS A 2 -0.84 7.91 7.19
N TYR A 3 0.34 7.95 6.58
CA TYR A 3 0.88 9.12 5.89
C TYR A 3 1.22 8.74 4.46
N THR A 4 1.29 9.72 3.57
CA THR A 4 1.68 9.52 2.17
C THR A 4 2.79 10.49 1.80
N THR A 5 3.76 10.00 1.04
CA THR A 5 4.77 10.86 0.41
C THR A 5 4.21 11.45 -0.89
N ARG A 6 4.83 12.52 -1.41
CA ARG A 6 4.48 13.04 -2.75
C ARG A 6 4.61 11.99 -3.84
N LYS A 7 5.61 11.10 -3.72
CA LYS A 7 5.87 10.02 -4.67
C LYS A 7 4.74 8.99 -4.68
N PHE A 8 4.12 8.71 -3.53
CA PHE A 8 2.95 7.84 -3.46
C PHE A 8 1.82 8.35 -4.35
N TRP A 9 1.49 9.65 -4.24
CA TRP A 9 0.44 10.27 -5.05
C TRP A 9 0.75 10.22 -6.54
N GLN A 10 2.01 10.45 -6.94
CA GLN A 10 2.41 10.30 -8.35
C GLN A 10 2.13 8.90 -8.91
N TYR A 11 2.34 7.85 -8.11
CA TYR A 11 1.99 6.49 -8.53
C TYR A 11 0.49 6.25 -8.52
N TYR A 12 -0.22 6.73 -7.50
CA TYR A 12 -1.66 6.60 -7.37
C TYR A 12 -2.40 7.28 -8.53
N ASP A 13 -2.03 8.52 -8.85
CA ASP A 13 -2.66 9.32 -9.91
C ASP A 13 -2.46 8.71 -11.31
N ALA A 14 -1.40 7.90 -11.47
CA ALA A 14 -1.13 7.16 -12.70
C ALA A 14 -1.94 5.85 -12.83
N LEU A 15 -2.64 5.42 -11.77
CA LEU A 15 -3.48 4.22 -11.82
C LEU A 15 -4.79 4.51 -12.57
N PRO A 16 -5.40 3.48 -13.19
CA PRO A 16 -6.76 3.61 -13.70
C PRO A 16 -7.74 4.02 -12.59
N GLU A 17 -8.72 4.86 -12.93
CA GLU A 17 -9.69 5.42 -11.97
C GLU A 17 -10.44 4.34 -11.17
N SER A 18 -10.73 3.19 -11.78
CA SER A 18 -11.35 2.06 -11.08
C SER A 18 -10.47 1.47 -9.98
N VAL A 19 -9.15 1.45 -10.20
CA VAL A 19 -8.16 0.96 -9.24
C VAL A 19 -7.99 1.98 -8.12
N GLN A 20 -8.00 3.28 -8.43
CA GLN A 20 -7.98 4.35 -7.44
C GLN A 20 -9.15 4.20 -6.45
N ARG A 21 -10.38 4.04 -6.96
CA ARG A 21 -11.56 3.79 -6.11
C ARG A 21 -11.42 2.55 -5.22
N THR A 22 -10.95 1.43 -5.77
CA THR A 22 -10.70 0.22 -4.97
C THR A 22 -9.61 0.43 -3.92
N ALA A 23 -8.56 1.20 -4.24
CA ALA A 23 -7.51 1.54 -3.29
C ALA A 23 -8.04 2.39 -2.13
N ASP A 24 -8.94 3.34 -2.40
CA ASP A 24 -9.60 4.16 -1.38
C ASP A 24 -10.49 3.32 -0.46
N GLU A 25 -11.30 2.43 -1.02
CA GLU A 25 -12.10 1.47 -0.25
C GLU A 25 -11.22 0.58 0.65
N CYS A 26 -10.10 0.08 0.11
CA CYS A 26 -9.13 -0.69 0.89
C CYS A 26 -8.48 0.16 1.99
N TYR A 27 -8.24 1.45 1.75
CA TYR A 27 -7.69 2.37 2.75
C TYR A 27 -8.68 2.64 3.89
N GLU A 28 -9.96 2.87 3.56
CA GLU A 28 -11.01 3.00 4.56
C GLU A 28 -11.12 1.73 5.40
N LEU A 29 -11.11 0.55 4.77
CA LEU A 29 -11.10 -0.73 5.47
C LEU A 29 -9.85 -0.88 6.35
N LEU A 30 -8.66 -0.52 5.86
CA LEU A 30 -7.41 -0.59 6.62
C LEU A 30 -7.46 0.26 7.91
N LYS A 31 -8.13 1.42 7.88
CA LYS A 31 -8.27 2.26 9.09
C LYS A 31 -9.15 1.63 10.15
N VAL A 32 -10.16 0.87 9.74
CA VAL A 32 -11.18 0.30 10.64
C VAL A 32 -10.79 -1.09 11.10
N ASP A 33 -10.35 -1.95 10.18
CA ASP A 33 -9.94 -3.33 10.44
C ASP A 33 -8.65 -3.68 9.67
N PRO A 34 -7.48 -3.32 10.22
CA PRO A 34 -6.20 -3.71 9.62
C PRO A 34 -5.98 -5.22 9.53
N ALA A 35 -6.70 -6.02 10.32
CA ALA A 35 -6.59 -7.48 10.33
C ALA A 35 -7.47 -8.14 9.27
N HIS A 36 -8.27 -7.35 8.52
CA HIS A 36 -9.18 -7.89 7.52
C HIS A 36 -8.42 -8.74 6.47
N PRO A 37 -8.80 -10.01 6.25
CA PRO A 37 -8.02 -10.94 5.41
C PRO A 37 -7.80 -10.46 3.98
N SER A 38 -8.75 -9.73 3.39
CA SER A 38 -8.63 -9.21 2.01
C SER A 38 -7.46 -8.23 1.83
N LEU A 39 -7.08 -7.51 2.89
CA LEU A 39 -5.99 -6.55 2.86
C LEU A 39 -4.63 -7.23 2.80
N HIS A 40 -4.51 -8.46 3.30
CA HIS A 40 -3.23 -9.14 3.56
C HIS A 40 -2.17 -8.16 4.12
N PHE A 41 -2.59 -7.33 5.08
CA PHE A 41 -1.74 -6.30 5.65
C PHE A 41 -0.64 -6.97 6.47
N LYS A 42 0.63 -6.75 6.08
CA LYS A 42 1.76 -7.45 6.68
C LYS A 42 3.04 -6.65 6.66
N LYS A 43 3.89 -6.93 7.65
CA LYS A 43 5.26 -6.43 7.72
C LYS A 43 6.17 -7.21 6.77
N LEU A 44 7.08 -6.50 6.10
CA LEU A 44 8.12 -7.03 5.23
C LEU A 44 9.48 -6.67 5.82
N GLY A 45 10.25 -7.67 6.25
CA GLY A 45 11.54 -7.45 6.90
C GLY A 45 11.41 -6.61 8.18
N LYS A 46 12.37 -5.71 8.41
CA LYS A 46 12.46 -4.96 9.69
C LYS A 46 11.57 -3.73 9.77
N LYS A 47 11.32 -3.04 8.65
CA LYS A 47 10.69 -1.70 8.66
C LYS A 47 9.64 -1.45 7.59
N TYR A 48 9.45 -2.36 6.64
CA TYR A 48 8.51 -2.15 5.54
C TYR A 48 7.17 -2.81 5.82
N TRP A 49 6.13 -2.29 5.20
CA TRP A 49 4.76 -2.79 5.28
C TRP A 49 4.17 -2.88 3.89
N SER A 50 3.34 -3.89 3.68
CA SER A 50 2.58 -4.10 2.46
C SER A 50 1.10 -4.27 2.77
N VAL A 51 0.26 -3.72 1.89
CA VAL A 51 -1.19 -3.94 1.91
C VAL A 51 -1.71 -4.14 0.49
N ARG A 52 -2.79 -4.90 0.32
CA ARG A 52 -3.51 -5.03 -0.95
C ARG A 52 -4.41 -3.81 -1.18
N ALA A 53 -4.38 -3.32 -2.42
CA ALA A 53 -5.32 -2.33 -2.94
C ALA A 53 -6.17 -3.01 -4.03
N GLY A 54 -6.93 -4.02 -3.62
CA GLY A 54 -7.55 -4.99 -4.54
C GLY A 54 -6.65 -6.18 -4.90
N LEU A 55 -7.12 -7.03 -5.82
CA LEU A 55 -6.47 -8.32 -6.07
C LEU A 55 -5.07 -8.18 -6.69
N SER A 56 -4.95 -7.28 -7.67
CA SER A 56 -3.75 -7.15 -8.53
C SER A 56 -2.81 -6.00 -8.16
N TYR A 57 -3.12 -5.20 -7.13
CA TYR A 57 -2.32 -4.04 -6.74
C TYR A 57 -1.91 -4.08 -5.27
N ARG A 58 -0.76 -3.50 -4.98
CA ARG A 58 -0.19 -3.42 -3.62
C ARG A 58 0.25 -1.99 -3.34
N ALA A 59 0.21 -1.60 -2.08
CA ALA A 59 0.89 -0.40 -1.58
C ALA A 59 2.01 -0.80 -0.62
N LEU A 60 3.10 -0.03 -0.65
CA LEU A 60 4.28 -0.19 0.19
C LEU A 60 4.48 1.05 1.07
N GLY A 61 4.75 0.79 2.34
CA GLY A 61 5.02 1.80 3.34
C GLY A 61 6.22 1.44 4.18
N VAL A 62 6.76 2.46 4.84
CA VAL A 62 7.80 2.30 5.86
C VAL A 62 7.24 2.69 7.21
N GLU A 63 7.59 1.91 8.23
CA GLU A 63 7.28 2.20 9.63
C GLU A 63 7.98 3.50 10.04
N VAL A 64 7.21 4.39 10.67
CA VAL A 64 7.66 5.65 11.26
C VAL A 64 7.17 5.70 12.71
N GLU A 65 7.71 6.61 13.51
CA GLU A 65 7.46 6.68 14.96
C GLU A 65 5.99 6.54 15.37
N ASN A 66 5.06 7.12 14.60
CA ASN A 66 3.62 7.09 14.91
C ASN A 66 2.74 6.44 13.83
N GLY A 67 3.31 5.55 13.01
CA GLY A 67 2.52 4.81 12.03
C GLY A 67 3.29 4.37 10.79
N ILE A 68 2.66 4.53 9.62
CA ILE A 68 3.22 4.08 8.34
C ILE A 68 3.20 5.23 7.35
N SER A 69 4.35 5.49 6.73
CA SER A 69 4.47 6.40 5.60
C SER A 69 4.49 5.60 4.30
N TRP A 70 3.39 5.65 3.55
CA TRP A 70 3.24 5.03 2.24
C TRP A 70 4.00 5.82 1.17
N PHE A 71 4.79 5.11 0.36
CA PHE A 71 5.66 5.73 -0.64
C PHE A 71 5.49 5.19 -2.05
N TRP A 72 4.75 4.09 -2.21
CA TRP A 72 4.50 3.45 -3.49
C TRP A 72 3.16 2.71 -3.50
N ILE A 73 2.49 2.69 -4.65
CA ILE A 73 1.35 1.85 -4.98
C ILE A 73 1.48 1.42 -6.45
N GLY A 74 1.11 0.19 -6.78
CA GLY A 74 1.23 -0.29 -8.16
C GLY A 74 0.90 -1.76 -8.30
N THR A 75 1.21 -2.33 -9.47
CA THR A 75 0.84 -3.70 -9.81
C THR A 75 1.60 -4.72 -8.98
N HIS A 76 1.05 -5.93 -8.86
CA HIS A 76 1.73 -7.03 -8.18
C HIS A 76 3.09 -7.36 -8.82
N ALA A 77 3.20 -7.27 -10.16
CA ALA A 77 4.44 -7.53 -10.88
C ALA A 77 5.53 -6.47 -10.57
N GLU A 78 5.16 -5.20 -10.43
CA GLU A 78 6.10 -4.15 -10.01
C GLU A 78 6.48 -4.29 -8.54
N TYR A 79 5.51 -4.65 -7.70
CA TYR A 79 5.73 -4.97 -6.30
C TYR A 79 6.78 -6.08 -6.15
N ASP A 80 6.68 -7.18 -6.89
CA ASP A 80 7.63 -8.30 -6.81
C ASP A 80 9.07 -7.86 -7.16
N LYS A 81 9.21 -6.98 -8.17
CA LYS A 81 10.51 -6.40 -8.54
C LYS A 81 11.08 -5.48 -7.46
N LEU A 82 10.21 -4.75 -6.74
CA LEU A 82 10.61 -3.84 -5.68
C LEU A 82 11.04 -4.61 -4.43
N ILE A 83 10.25 -5.59 -3.99
CA ILE A 83 10.58 -6.35 -2.78
C ILE A 83 11.84 -7.19 -2.94
N GLY A 84 12.18 -7.63 -4.16
CA GLY A 84 13.46 -8.31 -4.42
C GLY A 84 14.70 -7.42 -4.23
N LYS A 85 14.51 -6.10 -4.07
CA LYS A 85 15.57 -5.11 -3.85
C LYS A 85 15.55 -4.50 -2.45
N LEU A 86 14.53 -4.79 -1.64
CA LEU A 86 14.31 -4.23 -0.30
C LEU A 86 14.81 -5.18 0.80
#